data_AF-A0A970UQ70-F1
#
_entry.id   AF-A0A970UQ70-F1
#
_cell.length_a   1.000
_cell.length_b   1.000
_cell.length_c   1.000
_cell.angle_alpha   90.00
_cell.angle_beta   90.00
_cell.angle_gamma   90.00
#
_symmetry.space_group_name_H-M   'P 1'
#
loop_
_entity.id
_entity.type
_entity.pdbx_description
1 polymer ?
#
loop_
_entity_poly.entity_id
_entity_poly.type
_entity_poly.pdbx_seq_one_letter_code
_entity_poly.pdbx_strand_id
1 'polypeptide(L)'
;RKEEEKRAPEKYLEVMHDTLKPLLDVCREHGTALRIGTNHGSLSDRIMDRFGDTPEGMVEATLEAVRICQAENFHNLVLSLKSSNVKVMVEATRLLVRRMDAEYMDYPLHLGVTEAGEGEDGRLKSAVGIGSLLVDGIGDTIRVSLTEDPEYEIPVAYGILQASRARITRTEYISCPGCGRTMFNIQEAVRKVKAGTSHLTGLKIAVMGCIVNGPGEMADADYGYVGAGPGKVHIYKGKTPILKNINEDDAIEQLLKLIQHATLTPHTSHLLNNSTTASRSEADNLTTNSLPCPSKSKE
;
A
#
# COMPACT_ATOMS: atom_id res chain seq x y z
N ARG A 1 -14.88 31.29 -35.72
CA ARG A 1 -14.26 29.94 -35.84
C ARG A 1 -13.05 29.73 -34.94
N LYS A 2 -11.83 30.23 -35.24
CA LYS A 2 -10.65 29.98 -34.36
C LYS A 2 -10.74 30.60 -32.95
N GLU A 3 -11.46 31.71 -32.78
CA GLU A 3 -11.73 32.29 -31.45
C GLU A 3 -12.87 31.58 -30.71
N GLU A 4 -13.88 31.07 -31.43
CA GLU A 4 -14.98 30.27 -30.82
C GLU A 4 -14.48 28.92 -30.32
N GLU A 5 -13.58 28.26 -31.07
CA GLU A 5 -12.92 27.01 -30.63
C GLU A 5 -12.03 27.20 -29.40
N LYS A 6 -11.42 28.39 -29.22
CA LYS A 6 -10.65 28.72 -28.01
C LYS A 6 -11.52 29.09 -26.81
N ARG A 7 -12.73 29.62 -27.05
CA ARG A 7 -13.68 30.03 -26.00
C ARG A 7 -14.47 28.87 -25.39
N ALA A 8 -14.70 27.81 -26.16
CA ALA A 8 -15.41 26.62 -25.68
C ALA A 8 -14.72 25.90 -24.49
N PRO A 9 -13.38 25.74 -24.48
CA PRO A 9 -12.64 25.22 -23.34
C PRO A 9 -12.77 26.05 -22.06
N GLU A 10 -12.68 27.38 -22.15
CA GLU A 10 -12.76 28.28 -20.99
C GLU A 10 -14.17 28.26 -20.38
N LYS A 11 -15.19 28.30 -21.24
CA LYS A 11 -16.59 28.22 -20.82
C LYS A 11 -16.93 26.91 -20.09
N TYR A 12 -16.33 25.78 -20.49
CA TYR A 12 -16.55 24.51 -19.78
C TYR A 12 -15.97 24.54 -18.37
N LEU A 13 -14.76 25.09 -18.21
CA LEU A 13 -14.11 25.20 -16.90
C LEU A 13 -14.86 26.17 -15.99
N GLU A 14 -15.41 27.26 -16.52
CA GLU A 14 -16.31 28.17 -15.79
C GLU A 14 -17.57 27.44 -15.30
N VAL A 15 -18.24 26.67 -16.16
CA VAL A 15 -19.43 25.89 -15.76
C VAL A 15 -19.09 24.84 -14.70
N MET A 16 -17.96 24.16 -14.83
CA MET A 16 -17.49 23.20 -13.83
C MET A 16 -17.19 23.88 -12.50
N HIS A 17 -16.57 25.06 -12.54
CA HIS A 17 -16.28 25.87 -11.35
C HIS A 17 -17.57 26.30 -10.65
N ASP A 18 -18.51 26.88 -11.37
CA ASP A 18 -19.81 27.34 -10.84
C ASP A 18 -20.62 26.19 -10.22
N THR A 19 -20.46 24.97 -10.77
CA THR A 19 -21.12 23.78 -10.24
C THR A 19 -20.42 23.24 -8.99
N LEU A 20 -19.08 23.27 -8.96
CA LEU A 20 -18.29 22.68 -7.88
C LEU A 20 -18.25 23.59 -6.64
N LYS A 21 -18.19 24.91 -6.82
CA LYS A 21 -18.02 25.88 -5.74
C LYS A 21 -19.07 25.76 -4.61
N PRO A 22 -20.39 25.66 -4.89
CA PRO A 22 -21.39 25.48 -3.82
C PRO A 22 -21.16 24.21 -3.00
N LEU A 23 -20.71 23.12 -3.64
CA LEU A 23 -20.38 21.87 -2.95
C LEU A 23 -19.16 22.05 -2.05
N LEU A 24 -18.11 22.75 -2.52
CA LEU A 24 -16.92 23.04 -1.72
C LEU A 24 -17.26 23.86 -0.48
N ASP A 25 -18.18 24.81 -0.60
CA ASP A 25 -18.64 25.65 0.52
C ASP A 25 -19.34 24.81 1.60
N VAL A 26 -20.26 23.92 1.21
CA VAL A 26 -20.91 22.98 2.13
C VAL A 26 -19.89 22.03 2.77
N CYS A 27 -18.96 21.48 1.98
CA CYS A 27 -17.92 20.60 2.53
C CYS A 27 -17.03 21.35 3.54
N ARG A 28 -16.73 22.63 3.31
CA ARG A 28 -15.93 23.46 4.22
C ARG A 28 -16.68 23.74 5.52
N GLU A 29 -17.97 24.09 5.44
CA GLU A 29 -18.83 24.33 6.61
C GLU A 29 -18.87 23.11 7.55
N HIS A 30 -18.93 21.91 6.98
CA HIS A 30 -19.02 20.65 7.74
C HIS A 30 -17.68 19.95 7.97
N GLY A 31 -16.54 20.53 7.58
CA GLY A 31 -15.23 19.89 7.71
C GLY A 31 -15.11 18.55 6.98
N THR A 32 -15.82 18.39 5.86
CA THR A 32 -15.94 17.14 5.10
C THR A 32 -14.90 17.07 3.99
N ALA A 33 -14.22 15.92 3.86
CA ALA A 33 -13.31 15.66 2.75
C ALA A 33 -14.08 15.33 1.47
N LEU A 34 -13.56 15.77 0.32
CA LEU A 34 -14.15 15.49 -0.99
C LEU A 34 -13.25 14.55 -1.79
N ARG A 35 -13.82 13.46 -2.32
CA ARG A 35 -13.10 12.60 -3.27
C ARG A 35 -13.38 13.02 -4.71
N ILE A 36 -12.36 13.48 -5.43
CA ILE A 36 -12.43 13.72 -6.87
C ILE A 36 -12.12 12.41 -7.59
N GLY A 37 -13.14 11.83 -8.21
CA GLY A 37 -13.04 10.55 -8.90
C GLY A 37 -13.25 10.68 -10.40
N THR A 38 -12.28 10.23 -11.18
CA THR A 38 -12.41 10.11 -12.63
C THR A 38 -12.55 8.65 -13.01
N ASN A 39 -13.68 8.30 -13.61
CA ASN A 39 -13.89 6.99 -14.22
C ASN A 39 -13.62 7.10 -15.72
N HIS A 40 -12.92 6.11 -16.25
CA HIS A 40 -12.58 5.98 -17.67
C HIS A 40 -13.83 6.06 -18.58
N GLY A 41 -14.93 5.41 -18.19
CA GLY A 41 -16.20 5.44 -18.95
C GLY A 41 -17.04 6.72 -18.82
N SER A 42 -16.60 7.74 -18.06
CA SER A 42 -17.37 8.97 -17.82
C SER A 42 -16.57 10.24 -18.08
N LEU A 43 -15.59 10.19 -18.99
CA LEU A 43 -14.84 11.36 -19.43
C LEU A 43 -15.76 12.32 -20.20
N SER A 44 -15.55 13.62 -20.01
CA SER A 44 -16.34 14.63 -20.72
C SER A 44 -15.98 14.69 -22.21
N ASP A 45 -16.92 15.10 -23.06
CA ASP A 45 -16.72 15.22 -24.51
C ASP A 45 -15.46 16.03 -24.85
N ARG A 46 -15.20 17.11 -24.09
CA ARG A 46 -13.99 17.93 -24.26
C ARG A 46 -12.70 17.15 -24.02
N ILE A 47 -12.67 16.30 -22.99
CA ILE A 47 -11.49 15.47 -22.69
C ILE A 47 -11.34 14.40 -23.77
N MET A 48 -12.45 13.77 -24.16
CA MET A 48 -12.49 12.76 -25.22
C MET A 48 -12.01 13.32 -26.57
N ASP A 49 -12.44 14.52 -26.95
CA ASP A 49 -12.03 15.14 -28.22
C ASP A 49 -10.53 15.51 -28.24
N ARG A 50 -9.97 15.90 -27.09
CA ARG A 50 -8.59 16.42 -27.00
C ARG A 50 -7.56 15.33 -26.74
N PHE A 51 -7.88 14.40 -25.85
CA PHE A 51 -6.95 13.39 -25.34
C PHE A 51 -7.40 11.97 -25.67
N GLY A 52 -8.65 11.79 -26.10
CA GLY A 52 -9.23 10.46 -26.28
C GLY A 52 -9.40 9.71 -24.97
N ASP A 53 -9.71 8.43 -25.12
CA ASP A 53 -9.91 7.50 -24.02
C ASP A 53 -8.58 6.97 -23.45
N THR A 54 -7.74 7.88 -22.96
CA THR A 54 -6.34 7.63 -22.63
C THR A 54 -6.02 7.88 -21.15
N PRO A 55 -4.93 7.29 -20.61
CA PRO A 55 -4.41 7.65 -19.30
C PRO A 55 -4.22 9.16 -19.12
N GLU A 56 -3.70 9.85 -20.14
CA GLU A 56 -3.50 11.31 -20.15
C GLU A 56 -4.84 12.04 -20.01
N GLY A 57 -5.87 11.62 -20.74
CA GLY A 57 -7.21 12.19 -20.65
C GLY A 57 -7.80 12.06 -19.24
N MET A 58 -7.64 10.89 -18.62
CA MET A 58 -8.10 10.67 -17.24
C MET A 58 -7.39 11.59 -16.25
N VAL A 59 -6.06 11.72 -16.36
CA VAL A 59 -5.26 12.56 -15.47
C VAL A 59 -5.62 14.03 -15.62
N GLU A 60 -5.73 14.54 -16.85
CA GLU A 60 -6.11 15.95 -17.06
C GLU A 60 -7.54 16.22 -16.58
N ALA A 61 -8.48 15.30 -16.78
CA ALA A 61 -9.83 15.45 -16.23
C ALA A 61 -9.82 15.56 -14.70
N THR A 62 -9.01 14.76 -14.01
CA THR A 62 -8.84 14.87 -12.56
C THR A 62 -8.18 16.20 -12.16
N LEU A 63 -7.08 16.57 -12.81
CA LEU A 63 -6.30 17.77 -12.46
C LEU A 63 -7.07 19.06 -12.74
N GLU A 64 -7.94 19.11 -13.75
CA GLU A 64 -8.80 20.26 -13.98
C GLU A 64 -9.73 20.54 -12.79
N ALA A 65 -10.34 19.51 -12.22
CA ALA A 65 -11.15 19.64 -11.02
C ALA A 65 -10.31 20.00 -9.78
N VAL A 66 -9.11 19.42 -9.63
CA VAL A 66 -8.19 19.73 -8.53
C VAL A 66 -7.73 21.19 -8.57
N ARG A 67 -7.37 21.71 -9.74
CA ARG A 67 -6.95 23.11 -9.92
C ARG A 67 -8.08 24.09 -9.57
N ILE A 68 -9.34 23.74 -9.84
CA ILE A 68 -10.50 24.52 -9.39
C ILE A 68 -10.59 24.51 -7.86
N CYS A 69 -10.50 23.34 -7.22
CA CYS A 69 -10.51 23.25 -5.76
C CYS A 69 -9.39 24.09 -5.12
N GLN A 70 -8.18 24.06 -5.69
CA GLN A 70 -7.06 24.88 -5.23
C GLN A 70 -7.32 26.38 -5.40
N ALA A 71 -7.91 26.81 -6.53
CA ALA A 71 -8.29 28.20 -6.74
C ALA A 71 -9.32 28.70 -5.70
N GLU A 72 -10.18 27.80 -5.21
CA GLU A 72 -11.14 28.05 -4.13
C GLU A 72 -10.58 27.76 -2.72
N ASN A 73 -9.25 27.60 -2.59
CA ASN A 73 -8.53 27.28 -1.35
C ASN A 73 -9.09 26.07 -0.60
N PHE A 74 -9.56 25.06 -1.33
CA PHE A 74 -10.08 23.82 -0.77
C PHE A 74 -9.07 22.68 -1.00
N HIS A 75 -8.45 22.20 0.09
CA HIS A 75 -7.38 21.20 0.04
C HIS A 75 -7.75 19.85 0.64
N ASN A 76 -8.93 19.71 1.26
CA ASN A 76 -9.35 18.47 1.91
C ASN A 76 -9.85 17.46 0.86
N LEU A 77 -8.93 16.99 0.03
CA LEU A 77 -9.21 16.19 -1.16
C LEU A 77 -8.61 14.79 -1.07
N VAL A 78 -9.29 13.84 -1.70
CA VAL A 78 -8.77 12.51 -2.04
C VAL A 78 -8.97 12.30 -3.53
N LEU A 79 -8.00 11.75 -4.25
CA LEU A 79 -8.11 11.54 -5.70
C LEU A 79 -8.30 10.06 -6.02
N SER A 80 -9.00 9.76 -7.11
CA SER A 80 -9.08 8.38 -7.63
C SER A 80 -9.25 8.35 -9.13
N LEU A 81 -8.47 7.50 -9.80
CA LEU A 81 -8.66 7.17 -11.21
C LEU A 81 -9.06 5.71 -11.32
N LYS A 82 -10.22 5.43 -11.90
CA LYS A 82 -10.72 4.06 -12.07
C LYS A 82 -10.95 3.75 -13.54
N SER A 83 -10.50 2.57 -13.95
CA SER A 83 -10.81 1.97 -15.25
C SER A 83 -11.11 0.49 -15.03
N SER A 84 -11.95 -0.07 -15.90
CA SER A 84 -12.14 -1.52 -15.99
C SER A 84 -10.96 -2.18 -16.72
N ASN A 85 -10.10 -1.41 -17.39
CA ASN A 85 -8.82 -1.89 -17.89
C ASN A 85 -7.72 -1.64 -16.85
N VAL A 86 -7.18 -2.72 -16.28
CA VAL A 86 -6.14 -2.67 -15.25
C VAL A 86 -4.90 -1.91 -15.72
N LYS A 87 -4.46 -2.10 -16.96
CA LYS A 87 -3.29 -1.44 -17.51
C LYS A 87 -3.48 0.08 -17.54
N VAL A 88 -4.62 0.52 -18.04
CA VAL A 88 -4.98 1.96 -18.12
C VAL A 88 -5.03 2.58 -16.73
N MET A 89 -5.70 1.92 -15.77
CA MET A 89 -5.78 2.42 -14.38
C MET A 89 -4.39 2.59 -13.76
N VAL A 90 -3.51 1.59 -13.90
CA VAL A 90 -2.16 1.63 -13.33
C VAL A 90 -1.31 2.72 -13.99
N GLU A 91 -1.33 2.81 -15.33
CA GLU A 91 -0.59 3.84 -16.07
C GLU A 91 -1.07 5.25 -15.73
N ALA A 92 -2.39 5.45 -15.68
CA ALA A 92 -2.98 6.75 -15.35
C ALA A 92 -2.68 7.17 -13.90
N THR A 93 -2.72 6.23 -12.95
CA THR A 93 -2.42 6.55 -11.54
C THR A 93 -0.94 6.92 -11.37
N ARG A 94 -0.01 6.18 -12.00
CA ARG A 94 1.42 6.53 -11.99
C ARG A 94 1.69 7.87 -12.68
N LEU A 95 0.95 8.17 -13.75
CA LEU A 95 1.04 9.46 -14.43
C LEU A 95 0.49 10.61 -13.55
N LEU A 96 -0.61 10.39 -12.84
CA LEU A 96 -1.17 11.36 -11.89
C LEU A 96 -0.13 11.72 -10.82
N VAL A 97 0.49 10.72 -10.19
CA VAL A 97 1.54 10.95 -9.17
C VAL A 97 2.65 11.85 -9.72
N ARG A 98 3.19 11.51 -10.91
CA ARG A 98 4.24 12.33 -11.55
C ARG A 98 3.78 13.76 -11.85
N ARG A 99 2.50 13.95 -12.19
CA ARG A 99 1.97 15.29 -12.45
C ARG A 99 1.72 16.09 -11.18
N MET A 100 1.22 15.44 -10.15
CA MET A 100 1.09 16.02 -8.82
C MET A 100 2.46 16.48 -8.31
N ASP A 101 3.50 15.65 -8.41
CA ASP A 101 4.86 16.03 -8.02
C ASP A 101 5.36 17.26 -8.80
N ALA A 102 5.12 17.29 -10.13
CA ALA A 102 5.54 18.40 -10.98
C ALA A 102 4.78 19.72 -10.70
N GLU A 103 3.55 19.63 -10.18
CA GLU A 103 2.70 20.77 -9.81
C GLU A 103 2.70 21.02 -8.28
N TYR A 104 3.60 20.38 -7.53
CA TYR A 104 3.73 20.51 -6.07
C TYR A 104 2.44 20.19 -5.30
N MET A 105 1.77 19.10 -5.66
CA MET A 105 0.55 18.58 -5.03
C MET A 105 0.81 17.26 -4.31
N ASP A 106 0.15 17.01 -3.17
CA ASP A 106 0.38 15.84 -2.31
C ASP A 106 -0.92 15.17 -1.80
N TYR A 107 -1.93 15.06 -2.67
CA TYR A 107 -3.23 14.52 -2.29
C TYR A 107 -3.24 12.98 -2.13
N PRO A 108 -3.92 12.43 -1.10
CA PRO A 108 -4.10 11.00 -0.95
C PRO A 108 -4.82 10.34 -2.13
N LEU A 109 -4.46 9.10 -2.44
CA LEU A 109 -4.99 8.32 -3.55
C LEU A 109 -5.87 7.16 -3.06
N HIS A 110 -7.11 7.13 -3.56
CA HIS A 110 -8.02 6.01 -3.42
C HIS A 110 -7.94 5.08 -4.63
N LEU A 111 -7.43 3.88 -4.42
CA LEU A 111 -7.26 2.86 -5.46
C LEU A 111 -8.47 1.95 -5.55
N GLY A 112 -8.81 1.56 -6.78
CA GLY A 112 -9.77 0.50 -7.03
C GLY A 112 -9.97 0.29 -8.52
N VAL A 113 -10.03 -0.98 -8.92
CA VAL A 113 -10.44 -1.35 -10.28
C VAL A 113 -11.96 -1.32 -10.30
N THR A 114 -12.57 -0.56 -11.22
CA THR A 114 -14.03 -0.59 -11.41
C THR A 114 -14.43 -1.75 -12.30
N GLU A 115 -15.65 -2.26 -12.15
CA GLU A 115 -16.17 -3.36 -12.97
C GLU A 115 -15.17 -4.54 -13.00
N ALA A 116 -14.74 -4.98 -11.81
CA ALA A 116 -13.77 -6.07 -11.73
C ALA A 116 -14.40 -7.39 -12.20
N GLY A 117 -15.71 -7.55 -12.01
CA GLY A 117 -16.46 -8.77 -12.28
C GLY A 117 -16.79 -9.51 -10.98
N GLU A 118 -17.27 -10.74 -11.14
CA GLU A 118 -17.59 -11.65 -10.03
C GLU A 118 -16.49 -12.72 -9.86
N GLY A 119 -16.52 -13.41 -8.72
CA GLY A 119 -15.72 -14.61 -8.52
C GLY A 119 -14.21 -14.38 -8.63
N GLU A 120 -13.50 -15.40 -9.09
CA GLU A 120 -12.03 -15.37 -9.16
C GLU A 120 -11.52 -14.28 -10.11
N ASP A 121 -12.19 -14.04 -11.22
CA ASP A 121 -11.79 -13.02 -12.20
C ASP A 121 -11.78 -11.61 -11.57
N GLY A 122 -12.83 -11.24 -10.84
CA GLY A 122 -12.89 -9.96 -10.14
C GLY A 122 -11.81 -9.80 -9.07
N ARG A 123 -11.48 -10.90 -8.37
CA ARG A 123 -10.43 -10.93 -7.34
C ARG A 123 -9.04 -10.80 -7.95
N LEU A 124 -8.75 -11.55 -9.01
CA LEU A 124 -7.48 -11.50 -9.74
C LEU A 124 -7.26 -10.13 -10.36
N LYS A 125 -8.27 -9.59 -11.04
CA LYS A 125 -8.20 -8.28 -11.69
C LYS A 125 -7.95 -7.16 -10.67
N SER A 126 -8.64 -7.21 -9.53
CA SER A 126 -8.43 -6.27 -8.42
C SER A 126 -7.04 -6.42 -7.81
N ALA A 127 -6.57 -7.66 -7.59
CA ALA A 127 -5.25 -7.93 -7.03
C ALA A 127 -4.12 -7.43 -7.94
N VAL A 128 -4.22 -7.63 -9.25
CA VAL A 128 -3.22 -7.13 -10.21
C VAL A 128 -3.23 -5.60 -10.24
N GLY A 129 -4.40 -4.95 -10.35
CA GLY A 129 -4.45 -3.49 -10.46
C GLY A 129 -4.03 -2.77 -9.18
N ILE A 130 -4.68 -3.10 -8.06
CA ILE A 130 -4.40 -2.45 -6.76
C ILE A 130 -3.01 -2.87 -6.26
N GLY A 131 -2.68 -4.16 -6.34
CA GLY A 131 -1.41 -4.69 -5.85
C GLY A 131 -0.21 -4.10 -6.59
N SER A 132 -0.29 -3.88 -7.91
CA SER A 132 0.80 -3.27 -8.68
C SER A 132 1.14 -1.86 -8.16
N LEU A 133 0.14 -1.06 -7.83
CA LEU A 133 0.34 0.31 -7.33
C LEU A 133 0.83 0.30 -5.88
N LEU A 134 0.28 -0.56 -5.02
CA LEU A 134 0.73 -0.68 -3.63
C LEU A 134 2.19 -1.12 -3.52
N VAL A 135 2.66 -2.00 -4.42
CA VAL A 135 4.07 -2.42 -4.48
C VAL A 135 4.99 -1.26 -4.89
N ASP A 136 4.50 -0.31 -5.67
CA ASP A 136 5.23 0.94 -5.98
C ASP A 136 5.22 1.94 -4.81
N GLY A 137 4.49 1.64 -3.71
CA GLY A 137 4.27 2.57 -2.61
C GLY A 137 3.19 3.62 -2.88
N ILE A 138 2.33 3.39 -3.88
CA ILE A 138 1.26 4.31 -4.30
C ILE A 138 -0.07 3.82 -3.72
N GLY A 139 -0.80 4.70 -3.04
CA GLY A 139 -2.17 4.46 -2.56
C GLY A 139 -2.33 4.54 -1.04
N ASP A 140 -3.34 5.27 -0.59
CA ASP A 140 -3.61 5.56 0.83
C ASP A 140 -4.86 4.85 1.33
N THR A 141 -5.78 4.54 0.42
CA THR A 141 -6.99 3.77 0.68
C THR A 141 -7.34 2.93 -0.54
N ILE A 142 -7.98 1.79 -0.32
CA ILE A 142 -8.35 0.85 -1.39
C ILE A 142 -9.81 0.48 -1.29
N ARG A 143 -10.41 0.16 -2.44
CA ARG A 143 -11.66 -0.58 -2.54
C ARG A 143 -11.55 -1.62 -3.64
N VAL A 144 -11.84 -2.86 -3.31
CA VAL A 144 -12.12 -3.92 -4.29
C VAL A 144 -13.56 -3.72 -4.75
N SER A 145 -13.87 -3.85 -6.04
CA SER A 145 -15.24 -3.63 -6.55
C SER A 145 -15.73 -4.89 -7.27
N LEU A 146 -16.33 -5.80 -6.50
CA LEU A 146 -16.90 -7.05 -7.00
C LEU A 146 -18.37 -6.83 -7.38
N THR A 147 -18.90 -7.69 -8.24
CA THR A 147 -20.35 -7.75 -8.51
C THR A 147 -21.13 -8.44 -7.37
N GLU A 148 -20.43 -9.19 -6.52
CA GLU A 148 -20.98 -9.88 -5.33
C GLU A 148 -21.28 -8.92 -4.18
N ASP A 149 -21.89 -9.43 -3.10
CA ASP A 149 -22.18 -8.65 -1.91
C ASP A 149 -20.91 -8.02 -1.29
N PRO A 150 -20.99 -6.81 -0.70
CA PRO A 150 -19.83 -6.07 -0.21
C PRO A 150 -18.99 -6.81 0.83
N GLU A 151 -19.57 -7.74 1.59
CA GLU A 151 -18.86 -8.56 2.57
C GLU A 151 -17.75 -9.41 1.93
N TYR A 152 -17.89 -9.75 0.65
CA TYR A 152 -16.88 -10.49 -0.12
C TYR A 152 -15.72 -9.60 -0.60
N GLU A 153 -15.87 -8.27 -0.64
CA GLU A 153 -14.79 -7.34 -1.02
C GLU A 153 -13.71 -7.26 0.06
N ILE A 154 -14.11 -7.28 1.34
CA ILE A 154 -13.22 -7.01 2.49
C ILE A 154 -12.10 -8.05 2.66
N PRO A 155 -12.37 -9.38 2.62
CA PRO A 155 -11.31 -10.38 2.70
C PRO A 155 -10.28 -10.25 1.57
N VAL A 156 -10.73 -9.86 0.38
CA VAL A 156 -9.88 -9.67 -0.80
C VAL A 156 -9.00 -8.43 -0.61
N ALA A 157 -9.58 -7.32 -0.13
CA ALA A 157 -8.83 -6.09 0.17
C ALA A 157 -7.70 -6.37 1.19
N TYR A 158 -8.00 -7.05 2.29
CA TYR A 158 -6.97 -7.45 3.25
C TYR A 158 -5.95 -8.44 2.68
N GLY A 159 -6.38 -9.35 1.80
CA GLY A 159 -5.49 -10.24 1.07
C GLY A 159 -4.49 -9.48 0.20
N ILE A 160 -4.93 -8.47 -0.53
CA ILE A 160 -4.08 -7.60 -1.37
C ILE A 160 -3.13 -6.79 -0.51
N LEU A 161 -3.60 -6.19 0.59
CA LEU A 161 -2.75 -5.43 1.51
C LEU A 161 -1.68 -6.32 2.18
N GLN A 162 -2.03 -7.55 2.54
CA GLN A 162 -1.09 -8.53 3.08
C GLN A 162 -0.03 -8.91 2.03
N ALA A 163 -0.46 -9.22 0.80
CA ALA A 163 0.43 -9.68 -0.26
C ALA A 163 1.40 -8.59 -0.75
N SER A 164 0.92 -7.34 -0.83
CA SER A 164 1.75 -6.16 -1.16
C SER A 164 2.62 -5.67 0.00
N ARG A 165 2.48 -6.26 1.20
CA ARG A 165 3.10 -5.81 2.45
C ARG A 165 2.72 -4.39 2.89
N ALA A 166 1.67 -3.81 2.30
CA ALA A 166 1.12 -2.52 2.72
C ALA A 166 0.47 -2.58 4.11
N ARG A 167 -0.10 -3.74 4.49
CA ARG A 167 -0.60 -3.98 5.86
C ARG A 167 -0.56 -5.45 6.22
N ILE A 168 0.03 -5.76 7.38
CA ILE A 168 0.02 -7.12 7.94
C ILE A 168 -1.25 -7.30 8.78
N THR A 169 -2.08 -8.26 8.38
CA THR A 169 -3.42 -8.50 8.94
C THR A 169 -3.55 -9.89 9.55
N ARG A 170 -2.69 -10.83 9.14
CA ARG A 170 -2.68 -12.22 9.58
C ARG A 170 -1.28 -12.80 9.53
N THR A 171 -1.12 -13.98 10.11
CA THR A 171 0.08 -14.81 9.94
C THR A 171 0.29 -15.14 8.45
N GLU A 172 1.51 -14.96 7.99
CA GLU A 172 1.97 -15.31 6.65
C GLU A 172 2.55 -16.72 6.66
N TYR A 173 2.18 -17.52 5.66
CA TYR A 173 2.63 -18.90 5.55
C TYR A 173 3.43 -19.05 4.27
N ILE A 174 4.69 -19.41 4.42
CA ILE A 174 5.60 -19.65 3.30
C ILE A 174 5.73 -21.16 3.17
N SER A 175 5.38 -21.73 2.03
CA SER A 175 5.50 -23.17 1.84
C SER A 175 6.11 -23.48 0.49
N CYS A 176 7.07 -24.41 0.47
CA CYS A 176 7.55 -24.91 -0.81
C CYS A 176 6.42 -25.71 -1.51
N PRO A 177 6.38 -25.74 -2.85
CA PRO A 177 5.35 -26.48 -3.59
C PRO A 177 5.46 -28.00 -3.40
N GLY A 178 6.57 -28.48 -2.82
CA GLY A 178 6.93 -29.89 -2.75
C GLY A 178 7.73 -30.34 -3.97
N CYS A 179 8.55 -31.38 -3.80
CA CYS A 179 9.31 -32.03 -4.87
C CYS A 179 9.65 -33.47 -4.48
N GLY A 180 10.41 -34.21 -5.31
CA GLY A 180 10.86 -35.58 -4.99
C GLY A 180 11.75 -35.72 -3.75
N ARG A 181 12.16 -34.60 -3.12
CA ARG A 181 12.89 -34.59 -1.84
C ARG A 181 11.97 -34.44 -0.62
N THR A 182 10.69 -34.16 -0.85
CA THR A 182 9.72 -34.01 0.23
C THR A 182 9.37 -35.39 0.77
N MET A 183 9.72 -35.64 2.03
CA MET A 183 9.58 -36.96 2.67
C MET A 183 8.34 -37.08 3.58
N PHE A 184 7.40 -36.14 3.46
CA PHE A 184 6.15 -36.09 4.23
C PHE A 184 5.04 -35.37 3.44
N ASN A 185 3.81 -35.40 3.93
CA ASN A 185 2.72 -34.69 3.28
C ASN A 185 2.77 -33.18 3.62
N ILE A 186 3.48 -32.41 2.78
CA ILE A 186 3.62 -30.97 2.98
C ILE A 186 2.29 -30.22 3.00
N GLN A 187 1.33 -30.62 2.17
CA GLN A 187 0.01 -29.97 2.10
C GLN A 187 -0.75 -30.16 3.42
N GLU A 188 -0.66 -31.35 4.00
CA GLU A 188 -1.25 -31.64 5.31
C GLU A 188 -0.55 -30.86 6.43
N ALA A 189 0.79 -30.81 6.43
CA ALA A 189 1.53 -30.04 7.41
C ALA A 189 1.18 -28.55 7.35
N VAL A 190 1.13 -27.94 6.15
CA VAL A 190 0.69 -26.55 5.97
C VAL A 190 -0.71 -26.34 6.53
N ARG A 191 -1.64 -27.27 6.29
CA ARG A 191 -3.01 -27.18 6.81
C ARG A 191 -3.05 -27.22 8.33
N LYS A 192 -2.31 -28.14 8.95
CA LYS A 192 -2.24 -28.27 10.41
C LYS A 192 -1.58 -27.03 11.06
N VAL A 193 -0.47 -26.55 10.49
CA VAL A 193 0.19 -25.32 10.94
C VAL A 193 -0.75 -24.12 10.84
N LYS A 194 -1.44 -23.94 9.71
CA LYS A 194 -2.45 -22.89 9.53
C LYS A 194 -3.58 -22.98 10.55
N ALA A 195 -4.14 -24.17 10.76
CA ALA A 195 -5.21 -24.37 11.74
C ALA A 195 -4.78 -24.01 13.16
N GLY A 196 -3.53 -24.33 13.53
CA GLY A 196 -2.98 -24.03 14.85
C GLY A 196 -2.56 -22.58 15.06
N THR A 197 -2.38 -21.77 14.01
CA THR A 197 -1.78 -20.42 14.10
C THR A 197 -2.57 -19.31 13.40
N SER A 198 -3.73 -19.61 12.81
CA SER A 198 -4.57 -18.63 12.09
C SER A 198 -5.08 -17.47 12.95
N HIS A 199 -5.18 -17.67 14.26
CA HIS A 199 -5.59 -16.66 15.24
C HIS A 199 -4.47 -15.65 15.56
N LEU A 200 -3.24 -15.92 15.15
CA LEU A 200 -2.09 -15.05 15.36
C LEU A 200 -1.93 -14.07 14.19
N THR A 201 -1.36 -12.91 14.48
CA THR A 201 -1.06 -11.86 13.50
C THR A 201 0.41 -11.46 13.60
N GLY A 202 0.99 -11.00 12.48
CA GLY A 202 2.36 -10.49 12.47
C GLY A 202 3.48 -11.54 12.40
N LEU A 203 3.15 -12.84 12.39
CA LEU A 203 4.14 -13.91 12.27
C LEU A 203 4.32 -14.37 10.82
N LYS A 204 5.53 -14.81 10.49
CA LYS A 204 5.89 -15.54 9.27
C LYS A 204 6.31 -16.95 9.63
N ILE A 205 5.55 -17.94 9.16
CA ILE A 205 5.82 -19.35 9.43
C ILE A 205 6.10 -20.08 8.12
N ALA A 206 7.30 -20.66 8.03
CA ALA A 206 7.72 -21.45 6.89
C ALA A 206 7.43 -22.94 7.09
N VAL A 207 6.95 -23.62 6.05
CA VAL A 207 6.77 -25.07 6.01
C VAL A 207 7.47 -25.62 4.77
N MET A 208 8.59 -26.29 4.98
CA MET A 208 9.52 -26.70 3.94
C MET A 208 9.66 -28.22 3.88
N GLY A 209 9.61 -28.76 2.66
CA GLY A 209 9.57 -30.20 2.42
C GLY A 209 10.90 -30.92 2.68
N CYS A 210 12.03 -30.23 2.64
CA CYS A 210 13.35 -30.85 2.79
C CYS A 210 14.38 -29.91 3.43
N ILE A 211 15.41 -30.50 4.03
CA ILE A 211 16.50 -29.79 4.70
C ILE A 211 17.47 -29.10 3.73
N VAL A 212 17.41 -29.44 2.45
CA VAL A 212 18.39 -28.96 1.47
C VAL A 212 18.17 -27.49 1.14
N ASN A 213 16.99 -27.14 0.62
CA ASN A 213 16.65 -25.75 0.34
C ASN A 213 15.86 -25.10 1.48
N GLY A 214 15.23 -25.90 2.35
CA GLY A 214 14.32 -25.42 3.38
C GLY A 214 14.90 -24.29 4.23
N PRO A 215 16.08 -24.45 4.86
CA PRO A 215 16.70 -23.40 5.68
C PRO A 215 16.98 -22.09 4.95
N GLY A 216 17.27 -22.15 3.64
CA GLY A 216 17.48 -20.98 2.80
C GLY A 216 16.16 -20.30 2.41
N GLU A 217 15.17 -21.07 1.97
CA GLU A 217 13.84 -20.58 1.56
C GLU A 217 13.08 -19.95 2.74
N MET A 218 13.38 -20.35 3.98
CA MET A 218 12.76 -19.82 5.18
C MET A 218 13.56 -18.70 5.88
N ALA A 219 14.61 -18.15 5.25
CA ALA A 219 15.54 -17.22 5.88
C ALA A 219 14.88 -15.98 6.52
N ASP A 220 13.73 -15.56 5.98
CA ASP A 220 12.96 -14.39 6.41
C ASP A 220 11.74 -14.74 7.28
N ALA A 221 11.61 -16.02 7.69
CA ALA A 221 10.53 -16.49 8.53
C ALA A 221 10.92 -16.46 10.01
N ASP A 222 9.95 -16.17 10.89
CA ASP A 222 10.13 -16.18 12.35
C ASP A 222 10.27 -17.61 12.87
N TYR A 223 9.51 -18.54 12.26
CA TYR A 223 9.52 -19.95 12.60
C TYR A 223 9.54 -20.83 11.35
N GLY A 224 10.13 -22.01 11.48
CA GLY A 224 10.19 -22.98 10.39
C GLY A 224 9.86 -24.39 10.82
N TYR A 225 9.10 -25.07 9.98
CA TYR A 225 8.85 -26.50 9.99
C TYR A 225 9.56 -27.09 8.77
N VAL A 226 10.64 -27.84 8.95
CA VAL A 226 11.49 -28.30 7.83
C VAL A 226 11.67 -29.81 7.88
N GLY A 227 11.34 -30.51 6.79
CA GLY A 227 11.57 -31.95 6.68
C GLY A 227 13.06 -32.31 6.75
N ALA A 228 13.42 -33.23 7.63
CA ALA A 228 14.80 -33.69 7.82
C ALA A 228 15.04 -35.12 7.30
N GLY A 229 13.97 -35.89 7.12
CA GLY A 229 14.01 -37.26 6.62
C GLY A 229 12.62 -37.91 6.73
N PRO A 230 12.48 -39.21 6.41
CA PRO A 230 11.21 -39.92 6.53
C PRO A 230 10.64 -39.84 7.94
N GLY A 231 9.46 -39.25 8.10
CA GLY A 231 8.79 -39.05 9.39
C GLY A 231 9.53 -38.13 10.37
N LYS A 232 10.53 -37.37 9.91
CA LYS A 232 11.41 -36.54 10.75
C LYS A 232 11.41 -35.08 10.31
N VAL A 233 11.28 -34.19 11.29
CA VAL A 233 11.19 -32.74 11.08
C VAL A 233 12.19 -32.00 11.98
N HIS A 234 12.57 -30.80 11.56
CA HIS A 234 13.28 -29.81 12.36
C HIS A 234 12.38 -28.60 12.57
N ILE A 235 12.37 -28.07 13.80
CA ILE A 235 11.71 -26.80 14.11
C ILE A 235 12.77 -25.72 14.29
N TYR A 236 12.58 -24.61 13.58
CA TYR A 236 13.48 -23.47 13.56
C TYR A 236 12.83 -22.25 14.21
N LYS A 237 13.64 -21.43 14.88
CA LYS A 237 13.33 -20.04 15.25
C LYS A 237 14.32 -19.13 14.52
N GLY A 238 13.83 -18.31 13.60
CA GLY A 238 14.66 -17.68 12.57
C GLY A 238 15.47 -18.74 11.83
N LYS A 239 16.79 -18.55 11.76
CA LYS A 239 17.72 -19.48 11.10
C LYS A 239 18.25 -20.59 12.02
N THR A 240 17.87 -20.60 13.29
CA THR A 240 18.44 -21.52 14.29
C THR A 240 17.54 -22.74 14.48
N PRO A 241 18.03 -23.97 14.25
CA PRO A 241 17.28 -25.19 14.54
C PRO A 241 17.21 -25.40 16.06
N ILE A 242 16.02 -25.22 16.63
CA ILE A 242 15.77 -25.39 18.08
C ILE A 242 15.46 -26.85 18.40
N LEU A 243 14.67 -27.51 17.55
CA LEU A 243 14.35 -28.93 17.69
C LEU A 243 14.78 -29.67 16.43
N LYS A 244 15.48 -30.79 16.60
CA LYS A 244 16.05 -31.58 15.50
C LYS A 244 15.55 -33.02 15.57
N ASN A 245 15.30 -33.61 14.40
CA ASN A 245 14.87 -34.99 14.19
C ASN A 245 13.67 -35.41 15.06
N ILE A 246 12.73 -34.50 15.28
CA ILE A 246 11.49 -34.82 15.99
C ILE A 246 10.55 -35.59 15.06
N ASN A 247 9.69 -36.43 15.64
CA ASN A 247 8.66 -37.10 14.86
C ASN A 247 7.69 -36.07 14.29
N GLU A 248 7.26 -36.29 13.05
CA GLU A 248 6.27 -35.46 12.37
C GLU A 248 4.97 -35.30 13.17
N ASP A 249 4.51 -36.38 13.81
CA ASP A 249 3.26 -36.38 14.60
C ASP A 249 3.30 -35.40 15.78
N ASP A 250 4.48 -35.23 16.39
CA ASP A 250 4.68 -34.33 17.54
C ASP A 250 5.04 -32.90 17.10
N ALA A 251 5.46 -32.72 15.84
CA ALA A 251 6.17 -31.52 15.40
C ALA A 251 5.32 -30.25 15.46
N ILE A 252 4.02 -30.34 15.18
CA ILE A 252 3.10 -29.21 15.22
C ILE A 252 2.87 -28.75 16.66
N GLU A 253 2.66 -29.68 17.58
CA GLU A 253 2.47 -29.34 19.00
C GLU A 253 3.72 -28.63 19.55
N GLN A 254 4.90 -29.12 19.19
CA GLN A 254 6.17 -28.50 19.57
C GLN A 254 6.34 -27.10 18.97
N LEU A 255 5.96 -26.90 17.71
CA LEU A 255 5.96 -25.56 17.09
C LEU A 255 5.03 -24.60 17.83
N LEU A 256 3.81 -25.02 18.16
CA LEU A 256 2.83 -24.19 18.87
C LEU A 256 3.31 -23.81 20.27
N LYS A 257 3.91 -24.76 21.02
CA LYS A 257 4.53 -24.49 22.32
C LYS A 257 5.62 -23.42 22.24
N LEU A 258 6.48 -23.49 21.22
CA LEU A 258 7.54 -22.50 21.00
C LEU A 258 7.00 -21.11 20.67
N ILE A 259 5.90 -21.02 19.92
CA ILE A 259 5.25 -19.76 19.59
C ILE A 259 4.59 -19.16 20.84
N GLN A 260 3.83 -19.96 21.60
CA GLN A 260 3.13 -19.50 22.82
C GLN A 260 4.09 -18.97 23.89
N HIS A 261 5.21 -19.67 24.13
CA HIS A 261 6.23 -19.21 25.09
C HIS A 261 6.86 -17.87 24.68
N ALA A 262 7.02 -17.61 23.38
CA ALA A 262 7.55 -16.35 22.88
C ALA A 262 6.55 -15.20 23.03
N THR A 263 5.25 -15.43 22.83
CA THR A 263 4.22 -14.40 23.03
C THR A 263 4.08 -13.97 24.50
N LEU A 264 4.41 -14.85 25.44
CA LEU A 264 4.39 -14.59 26.89
C LEU A 264 5.66 -13.88 27.40
N THR A 265 6.68 -13.71 26.57
CA THR A 265 7.92 -13.01 26.89
C THR A 265 8.01 -11.72 26.07
N PRO A 266 7.89 -10.52 26.68
CA PRO A 266 7.91 -9.28 25.90
C PRO A 266 9.28 -9.09 25.24
N HIS A 267 9.33 -9.20 23.91
CA HIS A 267 10.51 -8.81 23.15
C HIS A 267 10.61 -7.28 23.08
N THR A 268 11.49 -6.74 23.91
CA THR A 268 12.09 -5.41 23.75
C THR A 268 13.11 -5.47 22.61
N SER A 269 12.70 -5.17 21.37
CA SER A 269 13.61 -4.66 20.31
C SER A 269 12.90 -4.56 18.97
N HIS A 270 12.61 -3.33 18.55
CA HIS A 270 12.68 -2.78 17.17
C HIS A 270 11.69 -1.62 17.01
N LEU A 271 11.94 -0.56 17.77
CA LEU A 271 11.58 0.80 17.40
C LEU A 271 12.86 1.60 17.56
N LEU A 272 13.59 1.82 16.47
CA LEU A 272 14.57 2.89 16.32
C LEU A 272 15.01 2.93 14.85
N ASN A 273 14.60 4.02 14.21
CA ASN A 273 15.21 4.75 13.09
C ASN A 273 14.27 4.95 11.90
N ASN A 274 13.51 6.04 12.00
CA ASN A 274 13.35 7.00 10.90
C ASN A 274 12.96 8.35 11.52
N SER A 275 13.96 9.05 12.06
CA SER A 275 13.88 10.49 12.34
C SER A 275 14.74 11.21 11.30
N THR A 276 14.19 11.45 10.12
CA THR A 276 14.74 12.42 9.18
C THR A 276 14.33 13.79 9.68
N THR A 277 15.30 14.48 10.26
CA THR A 277 15.22 15.86 10.74
C THR A 277 14.84 16.81 9.61
N ALA A 278 13.70 17.48 9.76
CA ALA A 278 13.41 18.70 9.02
C ALA A 278 14.37 19.80 9.49
N SER A 279 15.30 20.19 8.61
CA SER A 279 16.14 21.37 8.79
C SER A 279 15.29 22.63 8.63
N ARG A 280 14.98 23.30 9.74
CA ARG A 280 14.56 24.71 9.72
C ARG A 280 15.77 25.61 9.83
N SER A 281 15.75 26.62 8.98
CA SER A 281 16.69 27.72 8.81
C SER A 281 16.94 28.53 10.09
N GLU A 282 18.20 28.68 10.48
CA GLU A 282 18.66 29.82 11.27
C GLU A 282 19.40 30.77 10.33
N ALA A 283 18.76 31.91 10.03
CA ALA A 283 19.38 33.04 9.37
C ALA A 283 19.56 34.16 10.41
N ASP A 284 20.82 34.52 10.60
CA ASP A 284 21.35 35.87 10.82
C ASP A 284 20.48 36.87 11.57
N ASN A 285 20.89 37.19 12.81
CA ASN A 285 20.93 38.57 13.30
C ASN A 285 21.73 38.66 14.62
N LEU A 286 23.04 38.92 14.52
CA LEU A 286 23.82 39.49 15.61
C LEU A 286 24.47 40.78 15.14
N THR A 287 23.82 41.90 15.41
CA THR A 287 24.46 43.20 15.57
C THR A 287 23.90 43.86 16.82
N THR A 288 24.76 44.09 17.82
CA THR A 288 24.98 45.40 18.47
C THR A 288 25.94 45.26 19.65
N ASN A 289 27.10 45.87 19.47
CA ASN A 289 28.05 46.45 20.42
C ASN A 289 27.74 46.39 21.92
N SER A 290 28.72 45.97 22.72
CA SER A 290 29.68 46.91 23.36
C SER A 290 30.55 46.21 24.41
N LEU A 291 31.87 46.41 24.35
CA LEU A 291 32.78 46.73 25.47
C LEU A 291 34.21 46.96 24.92
N PRO A 292 35.02 47.87 25.52
CA PRO A 292 36.06 48.60 24.82
C PRO A 292 37.49 48.02 24.95
N CYS A 293 38.32 48.36 23.97
CA CYS A 293 39.76 48.11 23.89
C CYS A 293 40.56 49.11 24.76
N PRO A 294 41.68 48.73 25.40
CA PRO A 294 42.43 49.59 26.32
C PRO A 294 43.44 50.48 25.59
N SER A 295 43.70 51.68 26.13
CA SER A 295 44.91 52.43 25.77
C SER A 295 45.43 53.31 26.90
N LYS A 296 46.77 53.42 26.94
CA LYS A 296 47.67 54.37 27.66
C LYS A 296 47.97 54.00 29.12
N SER A 297 49.18 53.60 29.52
CA SER A 297 50.53 54.20 29.48
C SER A 297 50.83 55.17 30.62
N LYS A 298 51.94 54.85 31.32
CA LYS A 298 52.83 55.65 32.18
C LYS A 298 52.64 55.57 33.71
N GLU A 299 53.83 55.38 34.31
CA GLU A 299 54.27 55.39 35.72
C GLU A 299 53.98 54.15 36.58
#